data_AF-A0A920E5E6-F1
#
_entry.id   AF-A0A920E5E6-F1
#
_cell.length_a   1.000
_cell.length_b   1.000
_cell.length_c   1.000
_cell.angle_alpha   90.00
_cell.angle_beta   90.00
_cell.angle_gamma   90.00
#
_symmetry.space_group_name_H-M   'P 1'
#
loop_
_entity.id
_entity.type
_entity.pdbx_description
1 polymer ?
#
loop_
_entity_poly.entity_id
_entity_poly.type
_entity_poly.pdbx_seq_one_letter_code
_entity_poly.pdbx_strand_id
1 'polypeptide(L)' 'MITKFNHVAIVVPDLNAAKKYKEVLGAMFLKFAIIEHGVSVVFIELENTKIELILMEKKTLQKG' A
#
# COMPACT_ATOMS: atom_id res chain seq x y z
N MET A 1 -6.00 -25.71 1.73
CA MET A 1 -5.70 -25.71 0.28
C MET A 1 -5.30 -24.30 -0.10
N ILE A 2 -4.17 -24.12 -0.79
CA ILE A 2 -3.69 -22.79 -1.21
C ILE A 2 -4.43 -22.37 -2.47
N THR A 3 -4.83 -21.11 -2.55
CA THR A 3 -5.58 -20.52 -3.67
C THR A 3 -4.74 -19.46 -4.40
N LYS A 4 -5.36 -18.65 -5.28
CA LYS A 4 -4.69 -17.61 -6.07
C LYS A 4 -3.92 -16.63 -5.17
N PHE A 5 -2.75 -16.22 -5.63
CA PHE A 5 -1.99 -15.13 -5.02
C PHE A 5 -2.81 -13.82 -5.03
N ASN A 6 -3.17 -13.32 -3.85
CA ASN A 6 -4.08 -12.19 -3.70
C ASN A 6 -3.33 -10.85 -3.80
N HIS A 7 -2.37 -10.62 -2.90
CA HIS A 7 -1.54 -9.42 -2.88
C HIS A 7 -0.19 -9.65 -2.20
N VAL A 8 0.73 -8.70 -2.39
CA VAL A 8 1.93 -8.51 -1.57
C VAL A 8 1.86 -7.18 -0.83
N ALA A 9 2.16 -7.19 0.47
CA ALA A 9 2.30 -5.99 1.29
C ALA A 9 3.78 -5.61 1.43
N ILE A 10 4.09 -4.33 1.20
CA ILE A 10 5.45 -3.78 1.27
C ILE A 10 5.43 -2.54 2.17
N VAL A 11 6.16 -2.60 3.28
CA VAL A 11 6.33 -1.44 4.14
C VAL A 11 7.29 -0.45 3.49
N VAL A 12 6.87 0.80 3.36
CA VAL A 12 7.62 1.87 2.71
C VAL A 12 7.71 3.10 3.62
N PRO A 13 8.80 3.89 3.52
CA PRO A 13 8.92 5.14 4.26
C PRO A 13 8.10 6.29 3.64
N ASP A 14 7.65 6.14 2.38
CA ASP A 14 6.87 7.15 1.66
C ASP A 14 5.94 6.49 0.62
N LEU A 15 4.65 6.81 0.68
CA LEU A 15 3.64 6.32 -0.26
C LEU A 15 3.77 6.91 -1.67
N ASN A 16 4.54 7.99 -1.86
CA ASN A 16 4.88 8.50 -3.20
C ASN A 16 5.62 7.46 -4.06
N ALA A 17 6.21 6.43 -3.44
CA ALA A 17 6.79 5.29 -4.15
C ALA A 17 5.79 4.61 -5.12
N ALA A 18 4.48 4.74 -4.86
CA ALA A 18 3.42 4.25 -5.76
C ALA A 18 3.51 4.82 -7.19
N LYS A 19 4.01 6.05 -7.36
CA LYS A 19 4.17 6.70 -8.68
C LYS A 19 5.06 5.89 -9.62
N LYS A 20 6.12 5.28 -9.09
CA LYS A 20 7.04 4.44 -9.87
C LYS A 20 6.33 3.23 -10.47
N TYR A 21 5.38 2.65 -9.76
CA TYR A 21 4.60 1.51 -10.27
C TYR A 21 3.66 1.92 -11.40
N LYS A 22 3.10 3.14 -11.35
CA LYS A 22 2.35 3.71 -12.48
C LYS A 22 3.25 3.95 -13.68
N GLU A 23 4.42 4.55 -13.47
CA GLU A 23 5.36 4.92 -14.56
C GLU A 23 6.00 3.70 -15.22
N VAL A 24 6.41 2.70 -14.43
CA VAL A 24 7.17 1.54 -14.93
C VAL A 24 6.27 0.38 -15.32
N LEU A 25 5.20 0.13 -14.56
CA LEU A 25 4.33 -1.05 -14.77
C LEU A 25 2.96 -0.69 -15.37
N GLY A 26 2.70 0.60 -15.66
CA GLY A 26 1.41 1.03 -16.20
C GLY A 26 0.24 0.84 -15.23
N ALA A 27 0.51 0.75 -13.92
CA ALA A 27 -0.52 0.52 -12.92
C ALA A 27 -1.64 1.57 -13.00
N MET A 28 -2.89 1.10 -13.15
CA MET A 28 -4.01 1.94 -13.59
C MET A 28 -4.68 2.74 -12.48
N PHE A 29 -4.63 2.26 -11.23
CA PHE A 29 -5.37 2.87 -10.12
C PHE A 29 -4.56 2.89 -8.84
N LEU A 30 -4.62 4.03 -8.13
CA LEU A 30 -4.11 4.19 -6.77
C LEU A 30 -5.30 4.52 -5.87
N LYS A 31 -5.53 3.71 -4.83
CA LYS A 31 -6.54 4.00 -3.81
C LYS A 31 -5.84 4.23 -2.46
N PHE A 32 -6.10 5.37 -1.84
CA PHE A 32 -5.65 5.69 -0.49
C PHE A 32 -6.77 5.36 0.48
N ALA A 33 -6.58 4.36 1.35
CA ALA A 33 -7.50 4.12 2.46
C ALA A 33 -6.89 3.15 3.47
N ILE A 34 -6.92 3.55 4.74
CA ILE A 34 -7.28 2.81 5.98
C ILE A 34 -6.60 3.56 7.13
N ILE A 35 -7.29 4.48 7.81
CA ILE A 35 -6.76 5.16 9.02
C ILE A 35 -7.38 4.50 10.27
N GLU A 36 -7.42 3.18 10.33
CA GLU A 36 -7.98 2.45 11.48
C GLU A 36 -6.96 1.59 12.23
N HIS A 37 -5.81 1.29 11.63
CA HIS A 37 -4.81 0.41 12.23
C HIS A 37 -3.43 1.06 12.44
N GLY A 38 -3.37 2.40 12.40
CA GLY A 38 -2.09 3.13 12.55
C GLY A 38 -1.16 2.97 11.36
N VAL A 39 -1.72 2.73 10.18
CA VAL A 39 -0.99 2.67 8.92
C VAL A 39 -1.71 3.51 7.88
N SER A 40 -0.99 3.97 6.87
CA SER A 40 -1.56 4.52 5.64
C SER A 40 -1.22 3.58 4.50
N VAL A 41 -2.20 3.22 3.66
CA VAL A 41 -2.01 2.22 2.60
C VAL A 41 -2.36 2.78 1.23
N VAL A 42 -1.53 2.46 0.23
CA VAL A 42 -1.83 2.63 -1.20
C VAL A 42 -1.94 1.28 -1.88
N PHE A 43 -3.08 1.04 -2.52
CA PHE A 43 -3.29 -0.14 -3.36
C PHE A 43 -2.89 0.14 -4.80
N ILE A 44 -2.12 -0.77 -5.38
CA ILE A 44 -1.67 -0.76 -6.77
C ILE A 44 -2.23 -2.02 -7.43
N GLU A 45 -3.18 -1.85 -8.33
CA GLU A 45 -3.80 -2.95 -9.07
C GLU A 45 -2.93 -3.33 -10.29
N LEU A 46 -2.66 -4.63 -10.44
CA LEU A 46 -2.03 -5.26 -11.60
C LEU A 46 -3.01 -6.26 -12.23
N GLU A 47 -2.72 -6.75 -13.42
CA GLU A 47 -3.63 -7.65 -14.16
C GLU A 47 -3.99 -8.93 -13.39
N ASN A 48 -3.05 -9.47 -12.62
CA ASN A 48 -3.21 -10.75 -11.92
C ASN A 48 -3.22 -10.65 -10.39
N THR A 49 -2.76 -9.55 -9.80
CA THR A 49 -2.58 -9.39 -8.34
C THR A 49 -2.50 -7.92 -7.92
N LYS A 50 -2.21 -7.65 -6.64
CA LYS A 50 -2.13 -6.30 -6.07
C LYS A 50 -0.86 -6.12 -5.27
N ILE A 51 -0.39 -4.88 -5.23
CA ILE A 51 0.66 -4.44 -4.31
C ILE A 51 0.04 -3.46 -3.32
N GLU A 52 0.28 -3.69 -2.03
CA GLU A 52 -0.14 -2.79 -0.95
C GLU A 52 1.11 -2.12 -0.39
N LEU A 53 1.27 -0.82 -0.65
CA LEU A 53 2.32 -0.03 -0.03
C LEU A 53 1.82 0.49 1.30
N ILE A 54 2.53 0.14 2.37
CA ILE A 54 2.13 0.44 3.75
C ILE A 54 3.12 1.42 4.35
N LEU A 55 2.65 2.60 4.74
CA LEU A 55 3.38 3.52 5.58
C LEU A 55 2.93 3.31 7.03
N MET A 56 3.86 3.02 7.91
CA MET A 56 3.57 2.97 9.35
C MET A 56 3.39 4.39 9.88
N GLU A 57 2.19 4.73 10.33
CA GLU A 57 1.99 5.99 11.04
C GLU A 57 2.66 5.83 12.41
N LYS A 58 3.57 6.75 12.74
CA LYS A 58 4.04 6.82 14.11
C LYS A 58 2.82 7.09 14.97
N LYS A 59 2.52 6.23 15.94
CA LYS A 59 1.57 6.60 17.01
C LYS A 59 2.06 7.96 17.51
N THR A 60 1.29 9.02 17.24
CA THR A 60 1.43 10.25 17.97
C THR A 60 1.27 9.82 19.41
N LEU A 61 2.38 9.71 20.15
CA LEU A 61 2.35 9.56 21.58
C LEU A 61 1.47 10.71 22.04
N GLN A 62 0.20 10.41 22.35
CA GLN A 62 -0.62 11.33 23.09
C GLN A 62 0.12 11.45 24.41
N LYS A 63 0.94 12.50 24.50
CA LYS A 63 1.60 12.91 25.72
C LYS A 63 0.48 13.10 26.71
N GLY A 64 0.44 12.22 27.71
CA GLY A 64 -0.27 12.49 28.96
C GLY A 64 0.35 13.70 29.65
#